data_AF-B4SB83-F1
#
_entry.id   AF-B4SB83-F1
#
_cell.length_a   1.000
_cell.length_b   1.000
_cell.length_c   1.000
_cell.angle_alpha   90.00
_cell.angle_beta   90.00
_cell.angle_gamma   90.00
#
_symmetry.space_group_name_H-M   'P 1'
#
loop_
_entity.id
_entity.type
_entity.pdbx_description
1 polymer ?
#
loop_
_entity_poly.entity_id
_entity_poly.type
_entity_poly.pdbx_seq_one_letter_code
_entity_poly.pdbx_strand_id
1 'polypeptide(L)'
;MAAQHITLDIPEKILIAEKTDALAFGRELRVLAAVKLFEMGRLSSGRASELAGMSRVEFLLSLSRYNVFPLASELDDLEHDHASSH
;
A
#
# COMPACT_ATOMS: atom_id res chain seq x y z
N MET A 1 9.18 8.77 -17.99
CA MET A 1 8.02 7.87 -17.77
C MET A 1 6.76 8.69 -17.95
N ALA A 2 5.76 8.18 -18.68
CA ALA A 2 4.49 8.88 -18.84
C ALA A 2 3.65 8.72 -17.56
N ALA A 3 3.07 9.81 -17.06
CA ALA A 3 2.19 9.80 -15.92
C ALA A 3 0.74 9.96 -16.41
N GLN A 4 -0.16 9.13 -15.88
CA GLN A 4 -1.59 9.22 -16.14
C GLN A 4 -2.30 9.84 -14.93
N HIS A 5 -3.29 10.70 -15.17
CA HIS A 5 -4.13 11.25 -14.11
C HIS A 5 -5.38 10.39 -13.91
N ILE A 6 -5.67 10.03 -12.66
CA ILE A 6 -6.86 9.28 -12.26
C ILE A 6 -7.69 10.21 -11.36
N THR A 7 -8.96 10.40 -11.70
CA THR A 7 -9.90 11.22 -10.92
C THR A 7 -10.84 10.32 -10.13
N LEU A 8 -11.12 10.68 -8.88
CA LEU A 8 -12.00 9.95 -7.97
C LEU A 8 -13.04 10.91 -7.39
N ASP A 9 -14.31 10.55 -7.49
CA ASP A 9 -15.39 11.30 -6.85
C ASP A 9 -15.50 10.86 -5.38
N ILE A 10 -15.07 11.73 -4.48
CA ILE A 10 -15.12 11.48 -3.03
C ILE A 10 -16.26 12.30 -2.43
N PRO A 11 -17.26 11.66 -1.78
CA PRO A 11 -18.31 12.40 -1.09
C PRO A 11 -17.72 13.26 0.04
N GLU A 12 -18.12 14.54 0.12
CA GLU A 12 -17.61 15.50 1.11
C GLU A 12 -17.73 14.99 2.55
N LYS A 13 -18.81 14.28 2.87
CA LYS A 13 -19.03 13.63 4.18
C LYS A 13 -17.89 12.70 4.61
N ILE A 14 -17.18 12.08 3.67
CA ILE A 14 -16.03 11.22 3.97
C ILE A 14 -14.84 12.07 4.39
N LEU A 15 -14.57 13.18 3.69
CA LEU A 15 -13.51 14.12 4.06
C LEU A 15 -13.75 14.73 5.45
N ILE A 16 -15.02 15.04 5.77
CA ILE A 16 -15.42 15.50 7.11
C ILE A 16 -15.17 14.41 8.17
N ALA A 17 -15.56 13.16 7.89
CA ALA A 17 -15.37 12.04 8.81
C ALA A 17 -13.87 11.76 9.09
N GLU A 18 -13.04 11.86 8.05
CA GLU A 18 -11.58 11.69 8.11
C GLU A 18 -10.86 12.95 8.61
N LYS A 19 -11.58 14.06 8.84
CA LYS A 19 -11.04 15.35 9.31
C LYS A 19 -9.88 15.85 8.47
N THR A 20 -10.01 15.76 7.15
CA THR A 20 -8.94 16.07 6.20
C THR A 20 -9.48 16.82 4.97
N ASP A 21 -8.58 17.39 4.18
CA ASP A 21 -8.94 18.01 2.90
C ASP A 21 -8.75 17.02 1.72
N ALA A 22 -9.28 17.38 0.55
CA ALA A 22 -9.22 16.51 -0.63
C ALA A 22 -7.79 16.22 -1.12
N LEU A 23 -6.85 17.16 -0.95
CA LEU A 23 -5.46 16.99 -1.39
C LEU A 23 -4.73 16.02 -0.46
N ALA A 24 -4.89 16.17 0.84
CA ALA A 24 -4.32 15.29 1.85
C ALA A 24 -4.93 13.88 1.75
N PHE A 25 -6.25 13.78 1.61
CA PHE A 25 -6.93 12.51 1.39
C PHE A 25 -6.48 11.81 0.11
N GLY A 26 -6.33 12.55 -0.99
CA GLY A 26 -5.83 11.99 -2.26
C GLY A 26 -4.40 11.44 -2.15
N ARG A 27 -3.53 12.13 -1.39
CA ARG A 27 -2.18 11.60 -1.09
C ARG A 27 -2.25 10.32 -0.27
N GLU A 28 -3.10 10.29 0.77
CA GLU A 28 -3.27 9.11 1.61
C GLU A 28 -3.82 7.91 0.83
N LEU A 29 -4.86 8.13 0.02
CA LEU A 29 -5.43 7.11 -0.87
C LEU A 29 -4.40 6.53 -1.83
N ARG A 30 -3.51 7.37 -2.37
CA ARG A 30 -2.42 6.93 -3.26
C ARG A 30 -1.46 5.98 -2.55
N VAL A 31 -1.12 6.27 -1.29
CA VAL A 31 -0.27 5.38 -0.47
C VAL A 31 -1.03 4.11 -0.11
N LEU A 32 -2.27 4.20 0.37
CA LEU A 32 -3.12 3.04 0.67
C LEU A 32 -3.28 2.09 -0.52
N ALA A 33 -3.46 2.63 -1.73
CA ALA A 33 -3.53 1.83 -2.95
C ALA A 33 -2.20 1.10 -3.23
N ALA A 34 -1.06 1.78 -3.07
CA ALA A 34 0.25 1.16 -3.21
C ALA A 34 0.50 0.05 -2.19
N VAL A 35 0.14 0.29 -0.93
CA VAL A 35 0.22 -0.68 0.17
C VAL A 35 -0.64 -1.91 -0.16
N LYS A 36 -1.90 -1.71 -0.54
CA LYS A 36 -2.81 -2.83 -0.80
C LYS A 36 -2.37 -3.65 -2.02
N LEU A 37 -1.87 -2.99 -3.07
CA LEU A 37 -1.34 -3.67 -4.25
C LEU A 37 -0.06 -4.46 -3.96
N PHE A 38 0.80 -3.97 -3.05
CA PHE A 38 1.96 -4.71 -2.57
C PHE A 38 1.56 -5.92 -1.73
N GLU A 39 0.65 -5.75 -0.78
CA GLU A 39 0.12 -6.82 0.08
C GLU A 39 -0.51 -7.96 -0.75
N MET A 40 -1.21 -7.63 -1.84
CA MET A 40 -1.76 -8.62 -2.78
C MET A 40 -0.72 -9.26 -3.73
N GLY A 41 0.56 -8.94 -3.59
CA GLY A 41 1.63 -9.43 -4.48
C GLY A 41 1.59 -8.87 -5.91
N ARG A 42 0.70 -7.91 -6.21
CA ARG A 42 0.50 -7.35 -7.56
C ARG A 42 1.56 -6.34 -7.94
N LEU A 43 2.17 -5.68 -6.96
CA LEU A 43 3.30 -4.77 -7.15
C LEU A 43 4.46 -5.21 -6.26
N SER A 44 5.68 -5.17 -6.81
CA SER A 44 6.89 -5.24 -6.00
C SER A 44 7.05 -3.98 -5.15
N SER A 45 7.86 -4.05 -4.09
CA SER A 45 8.13 -2.88 -3.23
C SER A 45 8.69 -1.67 -3.99
N GLY A 46 9.45 -1.88 -5.06
CA GLY A 46 9.94 -0.78 -5.91
C GLY A 46 8.84 -0.11 -6.74
N ARG A 47 7.91 -0.88 -7.32
CA ARG A 47 6.77 -0.32 -8.08
C ARG A 47 5.73 0.30 -7.17
N ALA A 48 5.51 -0.30 -5.99
CA ALA A 48 4.63 0.24 -4.97
C ALA A 48 5.17 1.56 -4.41
N SER A 49 6.47 1.69 -4.16
CA SER A 49 7.06 2.95 -3.72
C SER A 49 6.97 4.06 -4.77
N GLU A 50 7.17 3.72 -6.05
CA GLU A 50 6.96 4.64 -7.17
C GLU A 50 5.50 5.12 -7.23
N LEU A 51 4.54 4.19 -7.11
CA LEU A 51 3.13 4.54 -7.01
C LEU A 51 2.85 5.38 -5.77
N ALA A 52 3.44 5.10 -4.61
CA ALA A 52 3.26 5.89 -3.39
C ALA A 52 3.92 7.28 -3.46
N GLY A 53 4.82 7.51 -4.43
CA GLY A 53 5.53 8.78 -4.59
C GLY A 53 6.64 9.00 -3.55
N MET A 54 7.26 7.93 -3.06
CA MET A 54 8.35 7.98 -2.06
C MET A 54 9.45 6.98 -2.41
N SER A 55 10.59 7.03 -1.70
CA SER A 55 11.66 6.06 -1.90
C SER A 55 11.23 4.65 -1.46
N ARG A 56 11.88 3.62 -2.01
CA ARG A 56 11.61 2.22 -1.64
C ARG A 56 11.80 1.97 -0.13
N VAL A 57 12.80 2.60 0.48
CA VAL A 57 13.09 2.46 1.92
C VAL A 57 11.98 3.10 2.74
N GLU A 58 11.58 4.34 2.42
CA GLU A 58 10.47 5.02 3.10
C GLU A 58 9.16 4.22 2.98
N PHE A 59 8.88 3.66 1.81
CA PHE A 59 7.70 2.83 1.60
C PHE A 59 7.71 1.59 2.52
N LEU A 60 8.81 0.84 2.55
CA LEU A 60 8.92 -0.35 3.40
C LEU A 60 8.78 -0.02 4.89
N LEU A 61 9.38 1.09 5.35
CA LEU A 61 9.21 1.56 6.73
C LEU A 61 7.77 1.98 7.04
N SER A 62 7.06 2.53 6.04
CA SER A 62 5.67 2.98 6.20
C SER A 62 4.66 1.84 6.38
N LEU A 63 4.97 0.61 5.92
CA LEU A 63 4.05 -0.54 5.95
C LEU A 63 3.53 -0.86 7.36
N SER A 64 4.38 -0.66 8.37
CA SER A 64 4.03 -0.83 9.79
C SER A 64 2.85 0.05 10.22
N ARG A 65 2.71 1.26 9.66
CA ARG A 65 1.60 2.18 9.95
C ARG A 65 0.27 1.71 9.37
N TYR A 66 0.34 0.85 8.35
CA TYR A 66 -0.82 0.33 7.62
C TYR A 66 -1.20 -1.08 8.07
N ASN A 67 -0.61 -1.60 9.16
CA ASN A 67 -0.79 -2.97 9.64
C ASN A 67 -0.49 -4.04 8.57
N VAL A 68 0.35 -3.71 7.58
CA VAL A 68 0.84 -4.68 6.60
C VAL A 68 2.18 -5.19 7.11
N PHE A 69 2.22 -6.46 7.50
CA PHE A 69 3.49 -7.12 7.79
C PHE A 69 4.27 -7.31 6.48
N PRO A 70 5.51 -6.78 6.37
CA PRO A 70 6.33 -6.93 5.16
C PRO A 70 6.62 -8.38 4.77
N LEU A 71 6.35 -9.32 5.69
CA LEU A 71 6.72 -10.72 5.66
C LEU A 71 5.55 -11.68 5.37
N ALA A 72 4.44 -11.20 4.80
CA ALA A 72 3.30 -12.08 4.51
C ALA A 72 3.69 -13.28 3.62
N SER A 73 4.60 -13.08 2.67
CA SER A 73 5.17 -14.16 1.86
C SER A 73 6.11 -15.07 2.66
N GLU A 74 6.89 -14.52 3.60
CA GLU A 74 7.77 -15.33 4.47
C GLU A 74 6.95 -16.16 5.48
N LEU A 75 5.75 -15.71 5.87
CA LEU A 75 4.81 -16.51 6.66
C LEU A 75 4.21 -17.66 5.84
N ASP A 76 3.86 -17.40 4.58
CA ASP A 76 3.34 -18.43 3.65
C ASP A 76 4.43 -19.48 3.32
N ASP A 77 5.67 -19.03 3.12
CA ASP A 77 6.84 -19.91 2.93
C ASP A 77 7.10 -20.77 4.19
N LEU A 78 7.00 -20.18 5.39
CA LEU A 78 7.11 -20.90 6.66
C LEU A 78 5.97 -21.94 6.84
N GLU A 79 4.74 -21.60 6.48
CA GLU A 79 3.59 -22.52 6.55
C GLU A 79 3.75 -23.70 5.56
N HIS A 80 4.26 -23.46 4.35
CA HIS A 80 4.50 -24.50 3.35
C HIS A 80 5.67 -25.44 3.72
N ASP A 81 6.74 -24.94 4.32
CA ASP A 81 7.87 -25.77 4.79
C ASP A 81 7.45 -26.70 5.94
N HIS A 82 6.54 -26.26 6.81
CA HIS A 82 5.99 -27.08 7.89
C HIS A 82 4.96 -28.12 7.41
N ALA A 83 4.17 -27.82 6.37
CA ALA A 83 3.22 -28.77 5.78
C ALA A 83 3.90 -29.91 4.99
N SER A 84 5.15 -29.71 4.55
CA SER A 84 5.93 -30.68 3.76
C SER A 84 6.77 -31.65 4.61
N SER A 85 6.73 -31.51 5.94
CA SER A 85 7.52 -32.30 6.90
C SER A 85 6.70 -33.32 7.73
N HIS A 86 5.46 -33.61 7.33
CA HIS A 86 4.61 -34.68 7.88
C HIS A 86 4.10 -35.61 6.78
#